data_AF-A0A379AIS3-F1
#
_entry.id   AF-A0A379AIS3-F1
#
_cell.length_a   1.000
_cell.length_b   1.000
_cell.length_c   1.000
_cell.angle_alpha   90.00
_cell.angle_beta   90.00
_cell.angle_gamma   90.00
#
_symmetry.space_group_name_H-M   'P 1'
#
loop_
_entity.id
_entity.type
_entity.pdbx_description
1 polymer ?
#
loop_
_entity_poly.entity_id
_entity_poly.type
_entity_poly.pdbx_seq_one_letter_code
_entity_poly.pdbx_strand_id
1 'polypeptide(L)'
;MDLLKAIAQSTGLQFEPVWVSNLRQANTLIGQQQAMLQLMQPLNGDAMQSTSLPVWRALWGIYSLQPDTLAHWRDLRGKRVGVLQDDLALRLLPADLQPQQFADRNSLYDALAKGQIDALVDNVLSARWRIASRDDARIHLAFAASDIAWPIALGVTPDQPVLRTLLDRALQQIPADTQSQMRDSWSTPPQPGSVMVMRSLPMMVLAVAGAAIALLLLLLARRYWQQRRERQQREQAEHANAMKSQFLATVSHELRTPMQAILGLLELEKQQHSSQNLTLLHSSAQSLLTLLNDLQDHARIESNSFTLAPPSAGAGAVAQSAAVLLSSVNARRRPASDR
;
A
#
# COMPACT_ATOMS: atom_id res chain seq x y z
N MET A 1 -20.57 -26.54 -3.72
CA MET A 1 -19.15 -26.87 -3.48
C MET A 1 -18.96 -27.54 -2.12
N ASP A 2 -19.53 -27.02 -1.03
CA ASP A 2 -19.38 -27.63 0.31
C ASP A 2 -19.91 -29.07 0.37
N LEU A 3 -21.03 -29.33 -0.31
CA LEU A 3 -21.57 -30.68 -0.44
C LEU A 3 -20.57 -31.65 -1.10
N LEU A 4 -19.90 -31.23 -2.18
CA LEU A 4 -18.89 -32.05 -2.85
C LEU A 4 -17.68 -32.30 -1.96
N LYS A 5 -17.28 -31.32 -1.14
CA LYS A 5 -16.20 -31.49 -0.16
C LYS A 5 -16.57 -32.53 0.89
N ALA A 6 -17.79 -32.51 1.40
CA ALA A 6 -18.28 -33.51 2.36
C ALA A 6 -18.34 -34.92 1.74
N ILE A 7 -18.78 -35.01 0.48
CA ILE A 7 -18.75 -36.28 -0.28
C ILE A 7 -17.31 -36.74 -0.50
N ALA A 8 -16.40 -35.86 -0.89
CA ALA A 8 -14.98 -36.18 -1.10
C ALA A 8 -14.32 -36.69 0.19
N GLN A 9 -14.63 -36.09 1.34
CA GLN A 9 -14.10 -36.51 2.64
C GLN A 9 -14.54 -37.92 3.05
N SER A 10 -15.76 -38.32 2.72
CA SER A 10 -16.29 -39.65 3.06
C SER A 10 -15.92 -40.73 2.05
N THR A 11 -15.73 -40.37 0.78
CA THR A 11 -15.51 -41.32 -0.33
C THR A 11 -14.08 -41.39 -0.84
N GLY A 12 -13.25 -40.38 -0.55
CA GLY A 12 -11.92 -40.22 -1.16
C GLY A 12 -11.95 -39.74 -2.62
N LEU A 13 -13.12 -39.43 -3.18
CA LEU A 13 -13.25 -38.93 -4.55
C LEU A 13 -12.68 -37.52 -4.69
N GLN A 14 -12.09 -37.25 -5.86
CA GLN A 14 -11.66 -35.91 -6.25
C GLN A 14 -12.63 -35.38 -7.31
N PHE A 15 -13.10 -34.15 -7.12
CA PHE A 15 -14.02 -33.49 -8.04
C PHE A 15 -13.34 -32.32 -8.72
N GLU A 16 -13.30 -32.35 -10.05
CA GLU A 16 -12.83 -31.24 -10.88
C GLU A 16 -14.03 -30.48 -11.45
N PRO A 17 -14.32 -29.25 -10.99
CA PRO A 17 -15.50 -28.52 -11.43
C PRO A 17 -15.31 -27.94 -12.82
N VAL A 18 -16.24 -28.24 -13.74
CA VAL A 18 -16.37 -27.57 -15.04
C VAL A 18 -17.52 -26.57 -14.96
N TRP A 19 -17.20 -25.29 -15.12
CA TRP A 19 -18.20 -24.22 -15.08
C TRP A 19 -18.86 -24.05 -16.44
N VAL A 20 -20.18 -23.98 -16.44
CA VAL A 20 -21.02 -23.82 -17.64
C VAL A 20 -21.97 -22.65 -17.47
N SER A 21 -22.35 -22.04 -18.59
CA SER A 21 -23.20 -20.84 -18.59
C SER A 21 -24.69 -21.17 -18.51
N ASN A 22 -25.09 -22.36 -18.97
CA ASN A 22 -26.48 -22.80 -19.00
C ASN A 22 -26.60 -24.34 -18.95
N LEU A 23 -27.82 -24.81 -18.72
CA LEU A 23 -28.14 -26.24 -18.62
C LEU A 23 -27.84 -27.00 -19.92
N ARG A 24 -28.05 -26.37 -21.07
CA ARG A 24 -27.77 -26.98 -22.39
C ARG A 24 -26.30 -27.35 -22.53
N GLN A 25 -25.40 -26.43 -22.19
CA GLN A 25 -23.96 -26.68 -22.18
C GLN A 25 -23.59 -27.80 -21.21
N ALA A 26 -24.22 -27.85 -20.03
CA ALA A 26 -24.04 -28.96 -19.08
C ALA A 26 -24.42 -30.30 -19.72
N ASN A 27 -25.61 -30.38 -20.32
CA ASN A 27 -26.12 -31.60 -20.97
C ASN A 27 -25.23 -32.04 -22.15
N THR A 28 -24.66 -31.09 -22.90
CA THR A 28 -23.70 -31.39 -23.97
C THR A 28 -22.44 -32.05 -23.43
N LEU A 29 -21.85 -31.53 -22.34
CA LEU A 29 -20.64 -32.11 -21.74
C LEU A 29 -20.91 -33.51 -21.16
N ILE A 30 -22.06 -33.70 -20.52
CA ILE A 30 -22.53 -35.00 -20.02
C ILE A 30 -22.70 -35.99 -21.18
N GLY A 31 -23.36 -35.57 -22.26
CA GLY A 31 -23.58 -36.41 -23.45
C GLY A 31 -22.29 -36.75 -24.21
N GLN A 32 -21.28 -35.87 -24.15
CA GLN A 32 -19.94 -36.09 -24.72
C GLN A 32 -19.00 -36.86 -23.77
N GLN A 33 -19.49 -37.32 -22.61
CA GLN A 33 -18.70 -37.98 -21.58
C GLN A 33 -17.51 -37.15 -21.06
N GLN A 34 -17.57 -35.82 -21.21
CA GLN A 34 -16.58 -34.88 -20.67
C GLN A 34 -16.90 -34.47 -19.23
N ALA A 35 -18.12 -34.75 -18.77
CA ALA A 35 -18.53 -34.61 -17.39
C ALA A 35 -19.33 -35.85 -16.96
N MET A 36 -19.21 -36.22 -15.69
CA MET A 36 -19.86 -37.42 -15.11
C MET A 36 -21.01 -37.04 -14.15
N LEU A 37 -21.00 -35.79 -13.69
CA LEU A 37 -21.87 -35.30 -12.61
C LEU A 37 -22.43 -33.92 -12.96
N GLN A 38 -23.73 -33.75 -12.73
CA GLN A 38 -24.42 -32.47 -12.81
C GLN A 38 -24.97 -32.08 -11.44
N LEU A 39 -24.62 -30.90 -10.93
CA LEU A 39 -24.88 -30.56 -9.52
C LEU A 39 -26.31 -30.11 -9.21
N MET A 40 -27.05 -29.65 -10.21
CA MET A 40 -28.35 -28.99 -10.02
C MET A 40 -29.32 -29.55 -11.05
N GLN A 41 -29.98 -30.65 -10.70
CA GLN A 41 -31.03 -31.22 -11.53
C GLN A 41 -32.34 -31.31 -10.73
N PRO A 42 -33.38 -30.56 -11.12
CA PRO A 42 -34.71 -30.77 -10.56
C PRO A 42 -35.21 -32.15 -11.00
N LEU A 43 -35.68 -32.93 -10.03
CA LEU A 43 -36.22 -34.26 -10.29
C LEU A 43 -37.54 -34.13 -11.07
N ASN A 44 -37.52 -34.57 -12.34
CA ASN A 44 -38.69 -34.63 -13.20
C ASN A 44 -38.68 -35.90 -14.08
N GLY A 45 -39.81 -36.60 -14.17
CA GLY A 45 -39.99 -37.75 -15.08
C GLY A 45 -38.79 -38.72 -15.13
N ASP A 46 -38.27 -38.94 -16.34
CA ASP A 46 -37.18 -39.87 -16.66
C ASP A 46 -35.86 -39.60 -15.92
N ALA A 47 -35.64 -38.38 -15.41
CA ALA A 47 -34.43 -38.03 -14.68
C ALA A 47 -34.28 -38.80 -13.35
N MET A 48 -35.36 -39.36 -12.79
CA MET A 48 -35.31 -40.11 -11.53
C MET A 48 -34.36 -41.31 -11.57
N GLN A 49 -34.11 -41.90 -12.74
CA GLN A 49 -33.27 -43.09 -12.87
C GLN A 49 -31.77 -42.74 -12.87
N SER A 50 -31.41 -41.50 -13.18
CA SER A 50 -30.04 -41.05 -13.37
C SER A 50 -29.64 -39.96 -12.36
N THR A 51 -30.25 -39.95 -11.18
CA THR A 51 -30.00 -38.94 -10.14
C THR A 51 -29.72 -39.59 -8.80
N SER A 52 -28.94 -38.90 -7.96
CA SER A 52 -28.78 -39.25 -6.55
C SER A 52 -30.07 -39.05 -5.74
N LEU A 53 -30.01 -39.38 -4.46
CA LEU A 53 -30.96 -38.89 -3.46
C LEU A 53 -31.05 -37.35 -3.52
N PRO A 54 -32.25 -36.77 -3.29
CA PRO A 54 -32.41 -35.33 -3.23
C PRO A 54 -31.56 -34.71 -2.13
N VAL A 55 -30.89 -33.62 -2.47
CA VAL A 55 -30.00 -32.87 -1.57
C VAL A 55 -30.64 -31.57 -1.10
N TRP A 56 -31.63 -31.06 -1.84
CA TRP A 56 -32.33 -29.82 -1.53
C TRP A 56 -33.76 -29.82 -2.08
N ARG A 57 -34.61 -28.88 -1.65
CA ARG A 57 -35.91 -28.58 -2.28
C ARG A 57 -35.99 -27.12 -2.71
N ALA A 58 -36.10 -26.90 -4.01
CA ALA A 58 -36.12 -25.57 -4.62
C ALA A 58 -37.54 -25.08 -4.87
N LEU A 59 -37.73 -23.77 -4.71
CA LEU A 59 -38.93 -23.05 -5.11
C LEU A 59 -38.57 -22.04 -6.19
N TRP A 60 -39.53 -21.76 -7.08
CA TRP A 60 -39.42 -20.68 -8.06
C TRP A 60 -40.35 -19.54 -7.64
N GLY A 61 -39.90 -18.33 -7.89
CA GLY A 61 -40.62 -17.10 -7.58
C GLY A 61 -40.69 -16.18 -8.78
N ILE A 62 -41.71 -15.33 -8.78
CA ILE A 62 -41.84 -14.20 -9.68
C ILE A 62 -41.18 -12.99 -9.01
N TYR A 63 -40.30 -12.31 -9.74
CA TYR A 63 -39.60 -11.13 -9.26
C TYR A 63 -39.93 -9.92 -10.12
N SER A 64 -40.13 -8.77 -9.49
CA SER A 64 -40.44 -7.51 -10.18
C SER A 64 -39.89 -6.31 -9.42
N LEU A 65 -39.85 -5.16 -10.10
CA LEU A 65 -39.57 -3.86 -9.51
C LEU A 65 -40.80 -3.27 -8.78
N GLN A 66 -42.00 -3.79 -9.05
CA GLN A 66 -43.28 -3.32 -8.49
C GLN A 66 -44.09 -4.51 -7.93
N PRO A 67 -43.61 -5.19 -6.88
CA PRO A 67 -44.19 -6.44 -6.39
C PRO A 67 -45.66 -6.30 -5.96
N ASP A 68 -46.06 -5.16 -5.39
CA ASP A 68 -47.41 -4.94 -4.86
C ASP A 68 -48.51 -5.00 -5.92
N THR A 69 -48.13 -4.85 -7.20
CA THR A 69 -49.06 -4.93 -8.34
C THR A 69 -49.23 -6.34 -8.89
N LEU A 70 -48.43 -7.31 -8.42
CA LEU A 70 -48.34 -8.65 -8.96
C LEU A 70 -48.49 -9.68 -7.83
N ALA A 71 -49.69 -10.20 -7.61
CA ALA A 71 -49.94 -11.19 -6.56
C ALA A 71 -50.19 -12.59 -7.13
N HIS A 72 -50.64 -12.69 -8.39
CA HIS A 72 -51.01 -13.94 -9.01
C HIS A 72 -50.64 -13.98 -10.49
N TRP A 73 -50.63 -15.18 -11.08
CA TRP A 73 -50.40 -15.39 -12.50
C TRP A 73 -51.27 -14.54 -13.44
N ARG A 74 -52.52 -14.28 -13.06
CA ARG A 74 -53.46 -13.46 -13.85
C ARG A 74 -52.99 -12.01 -14.02
N ASP A 75 -52.23 -11.48 -13.05
CA ASP A 75 -51.76 -10.10 -13.03
C ASP A 75 -50.60 -9.89 -14.03
N LEU A 76 -49.99 -11.00 -14.49
CA LEU A 76 -48.94 -11.01 -15.51
C LEU A 76 -49.48 -11.06 -16.94
N ARG A 77 -50.80 -11.11 -17.14
CA ARG A 77 -51.38 -11.10 -18.49
C ARG A 77 -51.07 -9.78 -19.21
N GLY A 78 -50.50 -9.88 -20.40
CA GLY A 78 -50.04 -8.73 -21.18
C GLY A 78 -48.75 -8.09 -20.67
N LYS A 79 -48.12 -8.63 -19.62
CA LYS A 79 -46.81 -8.21 -19.14
C LYS A 79 -45.71 -9.02 -19.83
N ARG A 80 -44.53 -8.41 -19.96
CA ARG A 80 -43.33 -9.05 -20.49
C ARG A 80 -42.67 -9.84 -19.36
N VAL A 81 -42.78 -11.17 -19.40
CA VAL A 81 -42.16 -12.05 -18.40
C VAL A 81 -40.90 -12.66 -18.96
N GLY A 82 -39.78 -12.47 -18.27
CA GLY A 82 -38.51 -13.08 -18.62
C GLY A 82 -38.30 -14.42 -17.93
N VAL A 83 -37.78 -15.40 -18.67
CA VAL A 83 -37.41 -16.73 -18.15
C VAL A 83 -36.06 -17.15 -18.72
N LEU A 84 -35.28 -17.91 -17.95
CA LEU A 84 -34.04 -18.49 -18.45
C LEU A 84 -34.35 -19.66 -19.41
N GLN A 85 -33.61 -19.76 -20.52
CA GLN A 85 -33.72 -20.91 -21.43
C GLN A 85 -33.46 -22.22 -20.71
N ASP A 86 -34.23 -23.26 -21.04
CA ASP A 86 -34.11 -24.61 -20.51
C ASP A 86 -34.32 -24.72 -18.98
N ASP A 87 -34.83 -23.67 -18.32
CA ASP A 87 -35.14 -23.68 -16.89
C ASP A 87 -36.50 -24.33 -16.61
N LEU A 88 -36.65 -24.93 -15.43
CA LEU A 88 -37.91 -25.53 -14.97
C LEU A 88 -39.05 -24.51 -14.97
N ALA A 89 -38.74 -23.23 -14.76
CA ALA A 89 -39.69 -22.12 -14.84
C ALA A 89 -40.61 -22.23 -16.07
N LEU A 90 -40.09 -22.60 -17.25
CA LEU A 90 -40.90 -22.74 -18.48
C LEU A 90 -42.07 -23.73 -18.33
N ARG A 91 -41.97 -24.73 -17.45
CA ARG A 91 -43.05 -25.68 -17.16
C ARG A 91 -44.04 -25.20 -16.10
N LEU A 92 -43.66 -24.19 -15.31
CA LEU A 92 -44.49 -23.60 -14.26
C LEU A 92 -45.40 -22.49 -14.80
N LEU A 93 -45.06 -21.93 -15.97
CA LEU A 93 -45.82 -20.84 -16.56
C LEU A 93 -47.20 -21.32 -17.04
N PRO A 94 -48.26 -20.52 -16.83
CA PRO A 94 -49.56 -20.73 -17.47
C PRO A 94 -49.44 -20.81 -19.00
N ALA A 95 -50.22 -21.67 -19.63
CA ALA A 95 -50.18 -21.89 -21.08
C ALA A 95 -50.54 -20.66 -21.93
N ASP A 96 -51.28 -19.70 -21.35
CA ASP A 96 -51.63 -18.42 -21.98
C ASP A 96 -50.50 -17.38 -21.92
N LEU A 97 -49.40 -17.66 -21.20
CA LEU A 97 -48.28 -16.75 -21.04
C LEU A 97 -47.12 -17.14 -21.95
N GLN A 98 -46.71 -16.20 -22.82
CA GLN A 98 -45.55 -16.36 -23.70
C GLN A 98 -44.33 -15.64 -23.09
N PRO A 99 -43.38 -16.36 -22.46
CA PRO A 99 -42.21 -15.73 -21.86
C PRO A 99 -41.18 -15.32 -22.90
N GLN A 100 -40.48 -14.22 -22.62
CA GLN A 100 -39.22 -13.89 -23.29
C GLN A 100 -38.10 -14.72 -22.68
N GLN A 101 -37.43 -15.54 -23.50
CA GLN A 101 -36.39 -16.43 -23.03
C GLN A 101 -35.00 -15.79 -23.14
N PHE A 102 -34.19 -15.93 -22.08
CA PHE A 102 -32.83 -15.40 -21.99
C PHE A 102 -31.81 -16.53 -21.92
N ALA A 103 -30.68 -16.38 -22.60
CA ALA A 103 -29.64 -17.40 -22.66
C ALA A 103 -28.83 -17.51 -21.36
N ASP A 104 -28.74 -16.43 -20.59
CA ASP A 104 -27.98 -16.34 -19.36
C ASP A 104 -28.71 -15.51 -18.29
N ARG A 105 -28.38 -15.78 -17.03
CA ARG A 105 -29.04 -15.16 -15.89
C ARG A 105 -28.61 -13.69 -15.66
N ASN A 106 -27.50 -13.22 -16.23
CA ASN A 106 -27.12 -11.81 -16.10
C ASN A 106 -27.99 -10.94 -17.01
N SER A 107 -28.16 -11.32 -18.27
CA SER A 107 -29.00 -10.60 -19.24
C SER A 107 -30.47 -10.56 -18.80
N LEU A 108 -30.99 -11.63 -18.20
CA LEU A 108 -32.34 -11.66 -17.62
C LEU A 108 -32.56 -10.59 -16.54
N TYR A 109 -31.62 -10.47 -15.59
CA TYR A 109 -31.74 -9.50 -14.50
C TYR A 109 -31.48 -8.07 -14.98
N ASP A 110 -30.55 -7.88 -15.92
CA ASP A 110 -30.31 -6.59 -16.57
C ASP A 110 -31.55 -6.09 -17.31
N ALA A 111 -32.27 -6.98 -18.00
CA ALA A 111 -33.50 -6.65 -18.69
C ALA A 111 -34.59 -6.17 -17.72
N LEU A 112 -34.74 -6.82 -16.56
CA LEU A 112 -35.68 -6.37 -15.52
C LEU A 112 -35.28 -5.00 -14.98
N ALA A 113 -34.01 -4.83 -14.61
CA ALA A 113 -33.50 -3.58 -14.04
C ALA A 113 -33.61 -2.38 -15.00
N LYS A 114 -33.57 -2.64 -16.31
CA LYS A 114 -33.74 -1.64 -17.38
C LYS A 114 -35.20 -1.46 -17.82
N GLY A 115 -36.15 -2.17 -17.22
CA GLY A 115 -37.58 -2.11 -17.59
C GLY A 115 -37.91 -2.70 -18.97
N GLN A 116 -37.05 -3.58 -19.49
CA GLN A 116 -37.27 -4.31 -20.76
C GLN A 116 -38.21 -5.50 -20.57
N ILE A 117 -38.30 -6.03 -19.35
CA ILE A 117 -39.30 -6.98 -18.89
C ILE A 117 -39.93 -6.45 -17.61
N ASP A 118 -41.17 -6.85 -17.35
CA ASP A 118 -41.96 -6.38 -16.21
C ASP A 118 -41.82 -7.32 -14.99
N ALA A 119 -41.53 -8.60 -15.26
CA ALA A 119 -41.24 -9.60 -14.24
C ALA A 119 -40.26 -10.66 -14.77
N LEU A 120 -39.56 -11.34 -13.88
CA LEU A 120 -38.77 -12.54 -14.19
C LEU A 120 -39.17 -13.72 -13.32
N VAL A 121 -38.95 -14.94 -13.81
CA VAL A 121 -39.13 -16.17 -13.04
C VAL A 121 -37.75 -16.78 -12.75
N ASP A 122 -37.46 -17.03 -11.47
CA ASP A 122 -36.19 -17.64 -11.07
C ASP A 122 -36.33 -18.44 -9.78
N ASN A 123 -35.35 -19.29 -9.52
CA ASN A 123 -35.23 -20.03 -8.27
C ASN A 123 -34.99 -19.07 -7.10
N VAL A 124 -35.77 -19.24 -6.03
CA VAL A 124 -35.81 -18.32 -4.89
C VAL A 124 -34.45 -18.17 -4.22
N LEU A 125 -33.71 -19.27 -4.10
CA LEU A 125 -32.39 -19.30 -3.48
C LEU A 125 -31.37 -18.52 -4.34
N SER A 126 -31.30 -18.84 -5.63
CA SER A 126 -30.35 -18.18 -6.53
C SER A 126 -30.69 -16.70 -6.72
N ALA A 127 -31.98 -16.37 -6.78
CA ALA A 127 -32.44 -14.99 -6.89
C ALA A 127 -32.05 -14.17 -5.66
N ARG A 128 -32.23 -14.71 -4.46
CA ARG A 128 -31.83 -14.02 -3.21
C ARG A 128 -30.34 -13.66 -3.20
N TRP A 129 -29.47 -14.60 -3.56
CA TRP A 129 -28.02 -14.34 -3.67
C TRP A 129 -27.68 -13.31 -4.73
N ARG A 130 -28.40 -13.34 -5.85
CA ARG A 130 -28.15 -12.45 -6.98
C ARG A 130 -28.61 -11.03 -6.72
N ILE A 131 -29.77 -10.85 -6.09
CA ILE A 131 -30.25 -9.54 -5.66
C ILE A 131 -29.27 -8.94 -4.64
N ALA A 132 -28.83 -9.75 -3.67
CA ALA A 132 -27.85 -9.31 -2.67
C ALA A 132 -26.48 -8.96 -3.27
N SER A 133 -25.97 -9.72 -4.25
CA SER A 133 -24.66 -9.46 -4.86
C SER A 133 -24.65 -8.28 -5.83
N ARG A 134 -25.81 -7.94 -6.40
CA ARG A 134 -25.98 -6.79 -7.30
C ARG A 134 -26.25 -5.48 -6.56
N ASP A 135 -26.54 -5.55 -5.26
CA ASP A 135 -26.98 -4.41 -4.44
C ASP A 135 -28.19 -3.68 -5.05
N ASP A 136 -29.01 -4.40 -5.84
CA ASP A 136 -30.21 -3.85 -6.46
C ASP A 136 -31.42 -4.14 -5.59
N ALA A 137 -31.59 -3.31 -4.56
CA ALA A 137 -32.66 -3.44 -3.58
C ALA A 137 -34.08 -3.24 -4.14
N ARG A 138 -34.22 -2.90 -5.42
CA ARG A 138 -35.52 -2.65 -6.08
C ARG A 138 -36.17 -3.93 -6.58
N ILE A 139 -35.41 -5.01 -6.75
CA ILE A 139 -35.95 -6.29 -7.24
C ILE A 139 -36.50 -7.07 -6.04
N HIS A 140 -37.81 -7.32 -6.04
CA HIS A 140 -38.49 -8.00 -4.96
C HIS A 140 -39.22 -9.25 -5.45
N LEU A 141 -39.33 -10.24 -4.57
CA LEU A 141 -40.20 -11.39 -4.78
C LEU A 141 -41.66 -10.91 -4.71
N ALA A 142 -42.41 -11.10 -5.78
CA ALA A 142 -43.82 -10.77 -5.88
C ALA A 142 -44.69 -11.91 -5.32
N PHE A 143 -44.57 -13.12 -5.87
CA PHE A 143 -45.23 -14.32 -5.38
C PHE A 143 -44.49 -15.60 -5.78
N ALA A 144 -44.83 -16.73 -5.16
CA ALA A 144 -44.26 -18.03 -5.51
C ALA A 144 -44.87 -18.55 -6.83
N ALA A 145 -44.02 -18.92 -7.79
CA ALA A 145 -44.43 -19.48 -9.08
C ALA A 145 -44.85 -20.96 -8.99
N SER A 146 -44.54 -21.63 -7.87
CA SER A 146 -44.88 -23.03 -7.61
C SER A 146 -45.39 -23.18 -6.18
N ASP A 147 -46.45 -23.96 -6.03
CA ASP A 147 -47.00 -24.39 -4.73
C ASP A 147 -46.20 -25.55 -4.11
N ILE A 148 -45.47 -26.31 -4.95
CA ILE A 148 -44.59 -27.39 -4.52
C ILE A 148 -43.11 -27.00 -4.57
N ALA A 149 -42.37 -27.43 -3.54
CA ALA A 149 -40.91 -27.36 -3.53
C ALA A 149 -40.32 -28.59 -4.24
N TRP A 150 -39.63 -28.36 -5.35
CA TRP A 150 -39.08 -29.38 -6.22
C TRP A 150 -37.79 -29.98 -5.65
N PRO A 151 -37.70 -31.30 -5.50
CA PRO A 151 -36.48 -31.97 -5.10
C PRO A 151 -35.35 -31.71 -6.11
N ILE A 152 -34.21 -31.26 -5.63
CA ILE A 152 -32.97 -31.08 -6.40
C ILE A 152 -32.02 -32.21 -6.03
N ALA A 153 -31.48 -32.89 -7.03
CA ALA A 153 -30.52 -33.96 -6.87
C ALA A 153 -29.27 -33.73 -7.73
N LEU A 154 -28.24 -34.54 -7.48
CA LEU A 154 -27.07 -34.62 -8.35
C LEU A 154 -27.43 -35.55 -9.51
N GLY A 155 -27.36 -35.04 -10.74
CA GLY A 155 -27.43 -35.83 -11.95
C GLY A 155 -26.15 -36.63 -12.14
N VAL A 156 -26.29 -37.89 -12.52
CA VAL A 156 -25.19 -38.80 -12.83
C VAL A 156 -25.45 -39.36 -14.23
N THR A 157 -24.40 -39.54 -15.03
CA THR A 157 -24.56 -40.18 -16.32
C THR A 157 -25.13 -41.60 -16.16
N PRO A 158 -26.12 -42.03 -16.98
CA PRO A 158 -26.75 -43.35 -16.83
C PRO A 158 -25.79 -44.55 -16.90
N ASP A 159 -24.63 -44.38 -17.54
CA ASP A 159 -23.56 -45.37 -17.67
C ASP A 159 -22.75 -45.58 -16.37
N GLN A 160 -23.04 -44.82 -15.29
CA GLN A 160 -22.31 -44.88 -14.03
C GLN A 160 -23.18 -45.16 -12.79
N PRO A 161 -23.86 -46.32 -12.73
CA PRO A 161 -24.70 -46.69 -11.59
C PRO A 161 -23.92 -46.84 -10.28
N VAL A 162 -22.63 -47.20 -10.37
CA VAL A 162 -21.72 -47.31 -9.21
C VAL A 162 -21.49 -45.94 -8.58
N LEU A 163 -21.23 -44.91 -9.40
CA LEU A 163 -21.02 -43.55 -8.90
C LEU A 163 -22.28 -43.05 -8.18
N ARG A 164 -23.47 -43.24 -8.77
CA ARG A 164 -24.74 -42.90 -8.13
C ARG A 164 -24.88 -43.53 -6.75
N THR A 165 -24.59 -44.83 -6.64
CA THR A 165 -24.69 -45.57 -5.37
C THR A 165 -23.69 -45.04 -4.33
N LEU A 166 -22.47 -44.70 -4.75
CA LEU A 166 -21.46 -44.09 -3.88
C LEU A 166 -21.91 -42.71 -3.37
N LEU A 167 -22.45 -41.87 -4.26
CA LEU A 167 -23.00 -40.56 -3.90
C LEU A 167 -24.16 -40.72 -2.89
N ASP A 168 -25.09 -41.64 -3.12
CA ASP A 168 -26.22 -41.88 -2.22
C ASP A 168 -25.77 -42.30 -0.82
N ARG A 169 -24.78 -43.18 -0.73
CA ARG A 169 -24.19 -43.58 0.57
C ARG A 169 -23.46 -42.41 1.23
N ALA A 170 -22.69 -41.65 0.47
CA ALA A 170 -21.96 -40.50 0.98
C ALA A 170 -22.92 -39.44 1.54
N LEU A 171 -24.00 -39.13 0.81
CA LEU A 171 -25.03 -38.19 1.25
C LEU A 171 -25.70 -38.64 2.55
N GLN A 172 -25.98 -39.93 2.72
CA GLN A 172 -26.56 -40.48 3.94
C GLN A 172 -25.60 -40.44 5.14
N GLN A 173 -24.29 -40.44 4.91
CA GLN A 173 -23.28 -40.34 5.97
C GLN A 173 -23.08 -38.91 6.48
N ILE A 174 -23.55 -37.89 5.76
CA ILE A 174 -23.42 -36.50 6.20
C ILE A 174 -24.33 -36.28 7.42
N PRO A 175 -23.80 -35.88 8.59
CA PRO A 175 -24.60 -35.64 9.79
C PRO A 175 -25.69 -34.60 9.56
N ALA A 176 -26.85 -34.76 10.19
CA ALA A 176 -28.00 -33.87 10.03
C ALA A 176 -27.67 -32.41 10.38
N ASP A 177 -26.86 -32.19 11.43
CA ASP A 177 -26.42 -30.85 11.84
C ASP A 177 -25.55 -30.19 10.76
N THR A 178 -24.61 -30.94 10.18
CA THR A 178 -23.77 -30.47 9.07
C THR A 178 -24.60 -30.12 7.85
N GLN A 179 -25.59 -30.96 7.51
CA GLN A 179 -26.54 -30.64 6.44
C GLN A 179 -27.27 -29.34 6.76
N SER A 180 -27.81 -29.18 7.97
CA SER A 180 -28.53 -27.97 8.37
C SER A 180 -27.66 -26.71 8.29
N GLN A 181 -26.42 -26.77 8.78
CA GLN A 181 -25.47 -25.65 8.70
C GLN A 181 -25.17 -25.26 7.24
N MET A 182 -24.95 -26.25 6.37
CA MET A 182 -24.83 -26.01 4.94
C MET A 182 -26.09 -25.30 4.40
N ARG A 183 -27.29 -25.77 4.78
CA ARG A 183 -28.54 -25.15 4.35
C ARG A 183 -28.68 -23.70 4.78
N ASP A 184 -28.35 -23.40 6.03
CA ASP A 184 -28.46 -22.07 6.59
C ASP A 184 -27.49 -21.11 5.90
N SER A 185 -26.25 -21.54 5.71
CA SER A 185 -25.23 -20.76 4.99
C SER A 185 -25.64 -20.50 3.53
N TRP A 186 -26.21 -21.48 2.83
CA TRP A 186 -26.64 -21.30 1.45
C TRP A 186 -27.91 -20.47 1.34
N SER A 187 -28.76 -20.40 2.36
CA SER A 187 -30.01 -19.64 2.31
C SER A 187 -29.84 -18.15 2.62
N THR A 188 -28.75 -17.78 3.29
CA THR A 188 -28.53 -16.42 3.80
C THR A 188 -27.36 -15.75 3.10
N PRO A 189 -27.60 -14.87 2.10
CA PRO A 189 -26.51 -14.12 1.50
C PRO A 189 -25.88 -13.16 2.52
N PRO A 190 -24.58 -12.83 2.37
CA PRO A 190 -23.93 -11.82 3.18
C PRO A 190 -24.68 -10.49 3.04
N GLN A 191 -24.99 -9.85 4.16
CA GLN A 191 -25.74 -8.60 4.16
C GLN A 191 -24.97 -7.51 3.38
N PRO A 192 -25.63 -6.62 2.62
CA PRO A 192 -24.99 -5.61 1.77
C PRO A 192 -23.88 -4.80 2.47
N GLY A 193 -24.05 -4.51 3.76
CA GLY A 193 -23.06 -3.81 4.58
C GLY A 193 -21.71 -4.53 4.71
N SER A 194 -21.69 -5.87 4.65
CA SER A 194 -20.44 -6.65 4.71
C SER A 194 -19.64 -6.60 3.41
N VAL A 195 -20.31 -6.50 2.26
CA VAL A 195 -19.66 -6.46 0.94
C VAL A 195 -19.07 -5.08 0.67
N MET A 196 -19.76 -4.01 1.07
CA MET A 196 -19.23 -2.64 0.97
C MET A 196 -17.98 -2.45 1.86
N VAL A 197 -17.95 -3.08 3.03
CA VAL A 197 -16.75 -3.12 3.89
C VAL A 197 -15.63 -3.95 3.23
N MET A 198 -15.94 -5.13 2.70
CA MET A 198 -14.94 -6.01 2.07
C MET A 198 -14.27 -5.37 0.83
N ARG A 199 -15.03 -4.61 0.03
CA ARG A 199 -14.52 -3.96 -1.19
C ARG A 199 -13.82 -2.62 -0.92
N SER A 200 -14.21 -1.89 0.13
CA SER A 200 -13.60 -0.61 0.50
C SER A 200 -12.32 -0.74 1.32
N LEU A 201 -12.18 -1.79 2.13
CA LEU A 201 -10.98 -2.05 2.95
C LEU A 201 -9.65 -2.01 2.14
N PRO A 202 -9.47 -2.75 1.03
CA PRO A 202 -8.22 -2.69 0.28
C PRO A 202 -7.96 -1.31 -0.35
N MET A 203 -9.01 -0.61 -0.81
CA MET A 203 -8.88 0.73 -1.39
C MET A 203 -8.49 1.78 -0.35
N MET A 204 -9.06 1.73 0.85
CA MET A 204 -8.67 2.63 1.95
C MET A 204 -7.25 2.36 2.42
N VAL A 205 -6.84 1.09 2.53
CA VAL A 205 -5.46 0.72 2.87
C VAL A 205 -4.48 1.25 1.82
N LEU A 206 -4.79 1.10 0.52
CA LEU A 206 -3.97 1.65 -0.56
C LEU A 206 -3.92 3.18 -0.53
N ALA A 207 -5.05 3.85 -0.26
CA ALA A 207 -5.10 5.30 -0.16
C ALA A 207 -4.26 5.83 1.02
N VAL A 208 -4.36 5.19 2.19
CA VAL A 208 -3.57 5.53 3.37
C VAL A 208 -2.08 5.26 3.12
N ALA A 209 -1.74 4.11 2.51
CA ALA A 209 -0.35 3.80 2.14
C ALA A 209 0.21 4.81 1.14
N GLY A 210 -0.57 5.18 0.11
CA GLY A 210 -0.21 6.21 -0.86
C GLY A 210 0.02 7.57 -0.22
N ALA A 211 -0.87 7.98 0.68
CA ALA A 211 -0.73 9.23 1.44
C ALA A 211 0.53 9.22 2.34
N ALA A 212 0.82 8.09 3.00
CA ALA A 212 2.01 7.93 3.82
C ALA A 212 3.30 8.01 2.99
N ILE A 213 3.33 7.38 1.81
CA ILE A 213 4.47 7.45 0.89
C ILE A 213 4.67 8.89 0.37
N ALA A 214 3.59 9.57 -0.02
CA ALA A 214 3.66 10.96 -0.47
C ALA A 214 4.18 11.90 0.64
N LEU A 215 3.71 11.72 1.88
CA LEU A 215 4.20 12.45 3.05
C LEU A 215 5.69 12.20 3.27
N LEU A 216 6.13 10.93 3.21
CA LEU A 216 7.53 10.55 3.38
C LEU A 216 8.43 11.20 2.32
N LEU A 217 8.02 11.14 1.04
CA LEU A 217 8.76 11.76 -0.06
C LEU A 217 8.85 13.28 0.10
N LEU A 218 7.78 13.93 0.56
CA LEU A 218 7.76 15.36 0.81
C LEU A 218 8.72 15.76 1.95
N LEU A 219 8.79 14.97 3.01
CA LEU A 219 9.72 15.18 4.12
C LEU A 219 11.19 14.97 3.70
N LEU A 220 11.46 13.94 2.89
CA LEU A 220 12.79 13.67 2.35
C LEU A 220 13.25 14.78 1.39
N ALA A 221 12.36 15.23 0.50
CA ALA A 221 12.64 16.36 -0.38
C ALA A 221 12.97 17.61 0.44
N ARG A 222 12.16 17.93 1.46
CA ARG A 222 12.40 19.08 2.34
C ARG A 222 13.76 19.02 3.02
N ARG A 223 14.16 17.86 3.55
CA ARG A 223 15.49 17.65 4.15
C ARG A 223 16.61 17.82 3.12
N TYR A 224 16.45 17.26 1.94
CA TYR A 224 17.46 17.37 0.87
C TYR A 224 17.70 18.83 0.47
N TRP A 225 16.64 19.62 0.31
CA TRP A 225 16.74 21.04 -0.03
C TRP A 225 17.39 21.88 1.08
N GLN A 226 17.11 21.57 2.36
CA GLN A 226 17.77 22.25 3.48
C GLN A 226 19.28 22.01 3.48
N GLN A 227 19.70 20.75 3.37
CA GLN A 227 21.14 20.41 3.32
C GLN A 227 21.84 21.05 2.14
N ARG A 228 21.18 21.13 0.98
CA ARG A 228 21.76 21.75 -0.21
C ARG A 228 21.94 23.26 -0.05
N ARG A 229 20.98 23.94 0.59
CA ARG A 229 21.10 25.38 0.89
C ARG A 229 22.22 25.67 1.88
N GLU A 230 22.31 24.87 2.95
CA GLU A 230 23.38 24.99 3.94
C GLU A 230 24.76 24.77 3.30
N ARG A 231 24.91 23.73 2.47
CA ARG A 231 26.15 23.48 1.73
C ARG A 231 26.52 24.64 0.82
N GLN A 232 25.57 25.16 0.04
CA GLN A 232 25.83 26.30 -0.86
C GLN A 232 26.24 27.56 -0.10
N GLN A 233 25.57 27.88 1.02
CA GLN A 233 25.97 29.04 1.84
C GLN A 233 27.35 28.84 2.46
N ARG A 234 27.65 27.62 2.91
CA ARG A 234 28.95 27.28 3.47
C ARG A 234 30.07 27.37 2.44
N GLU A 235 29.87 26.81 1.25
CA GLU A 235 30.82 26.90 0.13
C GLU A 235 31.06 28.36 -0.28
N GLN A 236 30.01 29.19 -0.33
CA GLN A 236 30.15 30.63 -0.61
C GLN A 236 30.96 31.36 0.46
N ALA A 237 30.71 31.07 1.74
CA ALA A 237 31.45 31.66 2.85
C ALA A 237 32.91 31.22 2.87
N GLU A 238 33.18 29.92 2.64
CA GLU A 238 34.52 29.36 2.56
C GLU A 238 35.31 29.96 1.38
N HIS A 239 34.67 30.10 0.21
CA HIS A 239 35.30 30.71 -0.95
C HIS A 239 35.60 32.21 -0.73
N ALA A 240 34.68 32.95 -0.10
CA ALA A 240 34.91 34.36 0.24
C ALA A 240 36.07 34.53 1.23
N ASN A 241 36.15 33.67 2.25
CA ASN A 241 37.25 33.67 3.21
C ASN A 241 38.59 33.33 2.55
N ALA A 242 38.62 32.31 1.68
CA ALA A 242 39.83 31.94 0.95
C ALA A 242 40.34 33.10 0.06
N MET A 243 39.43 33.77 -0.67
CA MET A 243 39.77 34.94 -1.48
C MET A 243 40.29 36.12 -0.63
N LYS A 244 39.66 36.39 0.53
CA LYS A 244 40.11 37.41 1.49
C LYS A 244 41.54 37.12 1.97
N SER A 245 41.81 35.88 2.40
CA SER A 245 43.13 35.46 2.88
C SER A 245 44.19 35.53 1.77
N GLN A 246 43.86 35.06 0.56
CA GLN A 246 44.78 35.11 -0.58
C GLN A 246 45.09 36.56 -0.97
N PHE A 247 44.09 37.43 -1.06
CA PHE A 247 44.27 38.85 -1.36
C PHE A 247 45.19 39.54 -0.35
N LEU A 248 44.93 39.35 0.95
CA LEU A 248 45.76 39.94 2.00
C LEU A 248 47.21 39.44 1.94
N ALA A 249 47.41 38.13 1.73
CA ALA A 249 48.76 37.57 1.61
C ALA A 249 49.53 38.13 0.41
N THR A 250 48.89 38.21 -0.76
CA THR A 250 49.51 38.74 -1.99
C THR A 250 49.82 40.23 -1.85
N VAL A 251 48.85 41.05 -1.43
CA VAL A 251 49.04 42.50 -1.31
C VAL A 251 50.10 42.83 -0.26
N SER A 252 50.14 42.12 0.87
CA SER A 252 51.18 42.34 1.88
C SER A 252 52.58 42.02 1.35
N HIS A 253 52.74 40.98 0.53
CA HIS A 253 54.02 40.64 -0.06
C HIS A 253 54.47 41.70 -1.09
N GLU A 254 53.55 42.14 -1.94
CA GLU A 254 53.81 43.18 -2.96
C GLU A 254 54.07 44.56 -2.35
N LEU A 255 53.51 44.88 -1.18
CA LEU A 255 53.77 46.14 -0.48
C LEU A 255 55.05 46.11 0.37
N ARG A 256 55.48 44.95 0.87
CA ARG A 256 56.69 44.83 1.69
C ARG A 256 57.95 45.25 0.92
N THR A 257 58.08 44.80 -0.32
CA THR A 257 59.25 45.09 -1.17
C THR A 257 59.45 46.58 -1.46
N PRO A 258 58.45 47.34 -1.96
CA PRO A 258 58.61 48.78 -2.16
C PRO A 258 58.76 49.54 -0.85
N MET A 259 58.12 49.09 0.24
CA MET A 259 58.30 49.71 1.57
C MET A 259 59.73 49.56 2.10
N GLN A 260 60.34 48.39 1.93
CA GLN A 260 61.74 48.15 2.29
C GLN A 260 62.68 49.01 1.42
N ALA A 261 62.38 49.19 0.14
CA ALA A 261 63.15 50.09 -0.73
C ALA A 261 63.06 51.56 -0.29
N ILE A 262 61.86 52.04 0.08
CA ILE A 262 61.64 53.39 0.61
C ILE A 262 62.39 53.58 1.93
N LEU A 263 62.31 52.62 2.85
CA LEU A 263 63.06 52.64 4.12
C LEU A 263 64.58 52.68 3.88
N GLY A 264 65.09 51.87 2.95
CA GLY A 264 66.51 51.88 2.59
C GLY A 264 66.97 53.22 2.01
N LEU A 265 66.15 53.84 1.15
CA LEU A 265 66.46 55.15 0.59
C LEU A 265 66.41 56.25 1.66
N LEU A 266 65.40 56.22 2.53
CA LEU A 266 65.28 57.16 3.66
C LEU A 266 66.46 57.04 4.63
N GLU A 267 66.95 55.83 4.90
CA GLU A 267 68.11 55.62 5.78
C GLU A 267 69.42 56.13 5.14
N LEU A 268 69.58 55.96 3.82
CA LEU A 268 70.71 56.52 3.07
C LEU A 268 70.68 58.06 3.03
N GLU A 269 69.52 58.67 2.78
CA GLU A 269 69.39 60.14 2.80
C GLU A 269 69.62 60.71 4.20
N LYS A 270 69.11 60.05 5.24
CA LYS A 270 69.30 60.46 6.64
C LYS A 270 70.78 60.45 7.04
N GLN A 271 71.60 59.56 6.46
CA GLN A 271 73.06 59.53 6.67
C GLN A 271 73.78 60.71 5.99
N GLN A 272 73.24 61.24 4.88
CA GLN A 272 73.84 62.36 4.15
C GLN A 272 73.35 63.74 4.62
N HIS A 273 72.07 63.85 4.98
CA HIS A 273 71.45 65.08 5.48
C HIS A 273 70.44 64.74 6.58
N SER A 274 70.78 65.04 7.84
CA SER A 274 69.87 64.82 8.96
C SER A 274 68.82 65.94 9.03
N SER A 275 67.60 65.66 8.59
CA SER A 275 66.44 66.55 8.75
C SER A 275 65.37 65.91 9.64
N GLN A 276 64.65 66.72 10.42
CA GLN A 276 63.52 66.26 11.24
C GLN A 276 62.44 65.59 10.37
N ASN A 277 62.21 66.09 9.15
CA ASN A 277 61.23 65.54 8.22
C ASN A 277 61.61 64.11 7.77
N LEU A 278 62.90 63.83 7.50
CA LEU A 278 63.36 62.48 7.14
C LEU A 278 63.23 61.49 8.31
N THR A 279 63.47 61.95 9.54
CA THR A 279 63.28 61.11 10.73
C THR A 279 61.81 60.75 10.95
N LEU A 280 60.89 61.69 10.69
CA LEU A 280 59.45 61.45 10.73
C LEU A 280 58.96 60.54 9.61
N LEU A 281 59.48 60.69 8.39
CA LEU A 281 59.16 59.80 7.27
C LEU A 281 59.64 58.38 7.52
N HIS A 282 60.86 58.21 8.04
CA HIS A 282 61.41 56.91 8.37
C HIS A 282 60.62 56.21 9.50
N SER A 283 60.30 56.91 10.60
CA SER A 283 59.49 56.32 11.67
C SER A 283 58.08 55.95 11.20
N SER A 284 57.47 56.77 10.34
CA SER A 284 56.15 56.48 9.75
C SER A 284 56.16 55.27 8.83
N ALA A 285 57.20 55.14 7.98
CA ALA A 285 57.37 53.99 7.11
C ALA A 285 57.61 52.69 7.91
N GLN A 286 58.36 52.77 9.02
CA GLN A 286 58.58 51.65 9.92
C GLN A 286 57.28 51.22 10.61
N SER A 287 56.49 52.17 11.11
CA SER A 287 55.17 51.90 11.71
C SER A 287 54.20 51.28 10.71
N LEU A 288 54.20 51.72 9.45
CA LEU A 288 53.36 51.12 8.40
C LEU A 288 53.74 49.66 8.12
N LEU A 289 55.05 49.34 8.15
CA LEU A 289 55.53 47.98 7.95
C LEU A 289 55.18 47.06 9.13
N THR A 290 55.22 47.57 10.36
CA THR A 290 54.73 46.85 11.54
C THR A 290 53.23 46.56 11.42
N LEU A 291 52.42 47.57 11.10
CA LEU A 291 50.97 47.40 10.92
C LEU A 291 50.64 46.41 9.79
N LEU A 292 51.41 46.40 8.70
CA LEU A 292 51.24 45.47 7.60
C LEU A 292 51.54 44.02 8.02
N ASN A 293 52.57 43.81 8.82
CA ASN A 293 52.91 42.49 9.37
C ASN A 293 51.84 42.02 10.37
N ASP A 294 51.38 42.90 11.25
CA ASP A 294 50.34 42.59 12.24
C ASP A 294 49.02 42.20 11.54
N LEU A 295 48.66 42.87 10.44
CA LEU A 295 47.51 42.52 9.61
C LEU A 295 47.65 41.14 8.95
N GLN A 296 48.86 40.79 8.50
CA GLN A 296 49.16 39.48 7.93
C GLN A 296 49.06 38.37 8.99
N ASP A 297 49.62 38.60 10.18
CA ASP A 297 49.55 37.64 11.29
C ASP A 297 48.11 37.43 11.75
N HIS A 298 47.31 38.51 11.79
CA HIS A 298 45.88 38.41 12.08
C HIS A 298 45.12 37.55 11.05
N ALA A 299 45.37 37.75 9.75
CA ALA A 299 44.75 36.96 8.68
C ALA A 299 45.14 35.46 8.75
N ARG A 300 46.36 35.16 9.24
CA ARG A 300 46.85 33.79 9.44
C ARG A 300 46.21 33.11 10.66
N ILE A 301 45.87 33.88 11.69
CA ILE A 301 45.13 33.40 12.87
C ILE A 301 43.66 33.14 12.52
N GLU A 302 43.01 34.06 11.78
CA GLU A 302 41.59 33.95 11.38
C GLU A 302 41.33 32.73 10.47
N SER A 303 42.32 32.32 9.67
CA SER A 303 42.26 31.15 8.78
C SER A 303 42.58 29.80 9.45
N ASN A 304 42.72 29.77 10.79
CA ASN A 304 42.93 28.57 11.61
C ASN A 304 44.15 27.70 11.19
N SER A 305 45.14 28.29 10.51
CA SER A 305 46.33 27.58 9.99
C SER A 305 47.50 27.54 10.99
N PHE A 306 47.29 27.90 12.25
CA PHE A 306 48.35 28.02 13.25
C PHE A 306 48.65 26.67 13.89
N THR A 307 49.50 25.85 13.27
CA THR A 307 50.14 24.72 13.95
C THR A 307 51.29 25.23 14.80
N LEU A 308 51.07 25.33 16.11
CA LEU A 308 52.16 25.50 17.08
C LEU A 308 52.99 24.21 17.07
N ALA A 309 54.15 24.25 16.42
CA ALA A 309 55.19 23.25 16.64
C ALA A 309 56.03 23.72 17.84
N PRO A 310 55.85 23.15 19.06
CA PRO A 310 56.73 23.49 20.17
C PRO A 310 58.15 23.05 19.81
N PRO A 311 59.18 23.89 20.02
CA PRO A 311 60.56 23.43 19.92
C PRO A 311 60.76 22.34 20.96
N SER A 312 61.42 21.24 20.57
CA SER A 312 61.70 20.10 21.43
C SER A 312 62.61 20.52 22.60
N ALA A 313 62.00 21.07 23.65
CA ALA A 313 62.66 21.35 24.91
C ALA A 313 62.83 20.02 25.65
N GLY A 314 64.05 19.49 25.62
CA GLY A 314 64.42 18.29 26.37
C GLY A 314 64.08 18.45 27.86
N ALA A 315 63.47 17.43 28.43
CA ALA A 315 62.91 17.38 29.78
C ALA A 315 63.87 17.75 30.94
N GLY A 316 65.17 17.92 30.66
CA GLY A 316 66.18 18.32 31.66
C GLY A 316 66.11 19.79 32.08
N ALA A 317 65.72 20.71 31.19
CA ALA A 317 65.77 22.15 31.50
C ALA A 317 64.65 22.60 32.46
N VAL A 318 63.46 22.00 32.34
CA VAL A 318 62.30 22.36 33.17
C VAL A 318 62.47 21.86 34.62
N ALA A 319 63.16 20.73 34.82
CA ALA A 319 63.44 20.20 36.15
C ALA A 319 64.44 21.05 36.94
N GLN A 320 65.42 21.67 36.28
CA GLN A 320 66.40 22.55 36.95
C GLN A 320 65.78 23.86 37.43
N SER A 321 64.88 24.47 36.65
CA SER A 321 64.19 25.70 37.08
C SER A 321 63.27 25.47 38.28
N ALA A 322 62.62 24.30 38.39
CA ALA A 322 61.83 23.94 39.55
C ALA A 322 62.68 23.69 40.81
N ALA A 323 63.86 23.08 40.66
CA ALA A 323 64.77 22.79 41.78
C ALA A 323 65.39 24.07 42.38
N VAL A 324 65.70 25.08 41.56
CA VAL A 324 66.25 26.37 42.03
C VAL A 324 65.19 27.20 42.78
N LEU A 325 63.93 27.13 42.34
CA LEU A 325 62.83 27.82 43.03
C LEU A 325 62.50 27.17 44.39
N LEU A 326 62.59 25.85 44.49
CA LEU A 326 62.36 25.15 45.77
C LEU A 326 63.51 25.31 46.77
N SER A 327 64.77 25.41 46.32
CA SER A 327 65.90 25.64 47.23
C SER A 327 65.95 27.07 47.80
N SER A 328 65.48 28.06 47.04
CA SER A 328 65.42 29.46 47.50
C SER A 328 64.33 29.72 48.56
N VAL A 329 63.26 28.89 48.60
CA VAL A 329 62.20 28.98 49.60
C VAL A 329 62.62 28.35 50.94
N ASN A 330 63.47 27.31 50.93
CA ASN A 330 63.84 26.59 52.15
C ASN A 330 64.97 27.26 52.97
N ALA A 331 65.69 28.24 52.40
CA ALA A 331 66.75 28.98 53.08
C ALA A 331 66.25 30.14 53.98
N ARG A 332 64.95 30.48 53.94
CA ARG A 332 64.38 31.60 54.74
C ARG A 332 63.64 31.20 56.02
N ARG A 333 63.65 29.91 56.41
CA ARG A 333 63.06 29.44 57.69
C ARG A 333 64.07 28.72 58.58
N ARG A 334 64.97 29.48 59.21
CA ARG A 334 65.60 29.10 60.49
C ARG A 334 65.56 30.31 61.43
N PRO A 335 64.76 30.29 62.51
CA PRO A 335 65.02 31.15 63.66
C PRO A 335 65.94 30.44 64.66
N ALA A 336 66.91 31.21 65.13
CA ALA A 336 67.78 30.92 66.26
C ALA A 336 67.05 31.18 67.59
N SER A 337 67.43 30.43 68.63
CA SER A 337 67.50 30.76 70.08
C SER A 337 67.12 29.51 70.88
N ASP A 338 68.00 28.81 71.60
CA ASP A 338 68.82 29.26 72.74
C ASP A 338 67.97 29.50 74.01
N ARG A 339 67.84 28.46 74.84
CA ARG A 339 67.99 28.42 76.31
C ARG A 339 67.37 27.16 76.92
#